data_AF-A0A0F9ZBN6-F1
#
_entry.id   AF-A0A0F9ZBN6-F1
#
_cell.length_a   1.000
_cell.length_b   1.000
_cell.length_c   1.000
_cell.angle_alpha   90.00
_cell.angle_beta   90.00
_cell.angle_gamma   90.00
#
_symmetry.space_group_name_H-M   'P 1'
#
loop_
_entity.id
_entity.type
_entity.pdbx_description
1 polymer ?
#
loop_
_entity_poly.entity_id
_entity_poly.type
_entity_poly.pdbx_seq_one_letter_code
_entity_poly.pdbx_strand_id
1 'polypeptide(L)'
;MPNIEESIESKFSVLNELKETKKGIEEFIKTFDMYKSEQDDINNQINDLNKELKNYDMIDYLYSKLDCNLVSLNIVNKLIQQVKICKNEIIDDDYLLKCEVIYKYLVEEGYFFIRKILNKSVDLLYMNNDFVIFTNLMGNDTQIKQFILWQRSQECYKKKSYYNGDLNVFYRMMVKQECFVWSKLFYEDFLKTVNSLKNDKTFTLYEKFLYSILLPYFEEEEYISITVVKKEICIDDFYRSVEIQDLIYDLVLQKCYRMYTGYKHKVMEI
;
A
#
# COMPACT_ATOMS: atom_id res chain seq x y z
N MET A 1 -48.82 -55.59 70.83
CA MET A 1 -47.95 -55.64 69.63
C MET A 1 -48.36 -54.48 68.74
N PRO A 2 -47.44 -53.60 68.29
CA PRO A 2 -47.80 -52.59 67.30
C PRO A 2 -48.27 -53.29 66.03
N ASN A 3 -49.30 -52.76 65.40
CA ASN A 3 -49.95 -53.35 64.24
C ASN A 3 -48.96 -53.35 63.06
N ILE A 4 -48.45 -54.53 62.68
CA ILE A 4 -47.39 -54.68 61.68
C ILE A 4 -47.83 -54.10 60.32
N GLU A 5 -49.13 -54.14 60.03
CA GLU A 5 -49.73 -53.59 58.81
C GLU A 5 -49.61 -52.06 58.73
N GLU A 6 -49.89 -51.31 59.81
CA GLU A 6 -49.72 -49.85 59.85
C GLU A 6 -48.26 -49.42 59.67
N SER A 7 -47.31 -50.22 60.18
CA SER A 7 -45.87 -49.98 59.95
C SER A 7 -45.43 -50.26 58.51
N ILE A 8 -46.13 -51.14 57.78
CA ILE A 8 -45.82 -51.46 56.38
C ILE A 8 -46.44 -50.41 55.46
N GLU A 9 -47.67 -49.98 55.71
CA GLU A 9 -48.34 -48.90 54.95
C GLU A 9 -47.60 -47.57 55.03
N SER A 10 -47.16 -47.17 56.23
CA SER A 10 -46.36 -45.95 56.40
C SER A 10 -45.04 -46.00 55.60
N LYS A 11 -44.35 -47.15 55.59
CA LYS A 11 -43.14 -47.35 54.78
C LYS A 11 -43.43 -47.30 53.28
N PHE A 12 -44.56 -47.84 52.82
CA PHE A 12 -44.98 -47.75 51.41
C PHE A 12 -45.33 -46.31 51.00
N SER A 13 -45.97 -45.53 51.87
CA SER A 13 -46.22 -44.10 51.65
C SER A 13 -44.92 -43.32 51.46
N VAL A 14 -43.97 -43.49 52.38
CA VAL A 14 -42.63 -42.86 52.29
C VAL A 14 -41.89 -43.28 51.01
N LEU A 15 -42.01 -44.55 50.60
CA LEU A 15 -41.39 -45.02 49.37
C LEU A 15 -42.02 -44.39 48.10
N ASN A 16 -43.32 -44.13 48.11
CA ASN A 16 -44.01 -43.45 47.02
C ASN A 16 -43.65 -41.96 46.96
N GLU A 17 -43.60 -41.27 48.10
CA GLU A 17 -43.12 -39.89 48.20
C GLU A 17 -41.67 -39.76 47.69
N LEU A 18 -40.79 -40.70 48.06
CA LEU A 18 -39.41 -40.74 47.56
C LEU A 18 -39.34 -40.97 46.03
N LYS A 19 -40.23 -41.79 45.47
CA LYS A 19 -40.31 -42.00 44.02
C LYS A 19 -40.79 -40.74 43.29
N GLU A 20 -41.79 -40.05 43.82
CA GLU A 20 -42.26 -38.78 43.24
C GLU A 20 -41.19 -37.70 43.35
N THR A 21 -40.52 -37.61 44.50
CA THR A 21 -39.40 -36.67 44.71
C THR A 21 -38.26 -36.95 43.72
N LYS A 22 -37.90 -38.23 43.53
CA LYS A 22 -36.90 -38.64 42.54
C LYS A 22 -37.29 -38.20 41.13
N LYS A 23 -38.55 -38.42 40.73
CA LYS A 23 -39.06 -38.00 39.42
C LYS A 23 -38.99 -36.48 39.25
N GLY A 24 -39.38 -35.72 40.28
CA GLY A 24 -39.27 -34.26 40.29
C GLY A 24 -37.82 -33.77 40.14
N ILE A 25 -36.86 -34.45 40.77
CA ILE A 25 -35.43 -34.15 40.62
C ILE A 25 -34.95 -34.47 39.19
N GLU A 26 -35.37 -35.59 38.60
CA GLU A 26 -35.01 -35.94 37.22
C GLU A 26 -35.56 -34.94 36.19
N GLU A 27 -36.80 -34.46 36.38
CA GLU A 27 -37.40 -33.40 35.57
C GLU A 27 -36.68 -32.05 35.76
N PHE A 28 -36.30 -31.73 37.00
CA PHE A 28 -35.49 -30.54 37.30
C PHE A 28 -34.12 -30.60 36.61
N ILE A 29 -33.41 -31.73 36.67
CA ILE A 29 -32.11 -31.91 36.01
C ILE A 29 -32.23 -31.69 34.50
N LYS A 30 -33.23 -32.29 33.84
CA LYS A 30 -33.48 -32.07 32.40
C LYS A 30 -33.72 -30.60 32.07
N THR A 31 -34.50 -29.92 32.90
CA THR A 31 -34.80 -28.50 32.72
C THR A 31 -33.55 -27.64 32.93
N PHE A 32 -32.73 -27.97 33.92
CA PHE A 32 -31.45 -27.32 34.19
C PHE A 32 -30.45 -27.49 33.04
N ASP A 33 -30.32 -28.71 32.50
CA ASP A 33 -29.43 -28.98 31.37
C ASP A 33 -29.88 -28.22 30.11
N MET A 34 -31.19 -28.10 29.89
CA MET A 34 -31.75 -27.29 28.81
C MET A 34 -31.39 -25.81 28.96
N TYR A 35 -31.61 -25.22 30.15
CA TYR A 35 -31.24 -23.83 30.41
C TYR A 35 -29.74 -23.58 30.30
N LYS A 36 -28.91 -24.54 30.69
CA LYS A 36 -27.46 -24.44 30.53
C LYS A 36 -27.05 -24.40 29.05
N SER A 37 -27.67 -25.25 28.22
CA SER A 37 -27.46 -25.22 26.76
C SER A 37 -27.88 -23.87 26.17
N GLU A 38 -29.04 -23.34 26.56
CA GLU A 38 -29.51 -22.02 26.11
C GLU A 38 -28.53 -20.90 26.52
N GLN A 39 -27.99 -20.99 27.74
CA GLN A 39 -27.00 -20.02 28.23
C GLN A 39 -25.70 -20.07 27.39
N ASP A 40 -25.24 -21.26 27.03
CA ASP A 40 -24.05 -21.42 26.19
C ASP A 40 -24.28 -20.86 24.78
N ASP A 41 -25.47 -21.06 24.20
CA ASP A 41 -25.86 -20.49 22.91
C ASP A 41 -25.92 -18.96 22.94
N ILE A 42 -26.49 -18.38 23.99
CA ILE A 42 -26.52 -16.92 24.20
C ILE A 42 -25.10 -16.36 24.32
N ASN A 43 -24.22 -17.03 25.08
CA ASN A 43 -22.82 -16.60 25.22
C ASN A 43 -22.09 -16.61 23.88
N ASN A 44 -22.34 -17.60 23.02
CA ASN A 44 -21.78 -17.65 21.68
C ASN A 44 -22.29 -16.48 20.82
N GLN A 45 -23.60 -16.20 20.86
CA GLN A 45 -24.19 -15.05 20.15
C GLN A 45 -23.60 -13.71 20.61
N ILE A 46 -23.41 -13.52 21.92
CA ILE A 46 -22.77 -12.32 22.49
C ILE A 46 -21.33 -12.18 21.99
N ASN A 47 -20.57 -13.27 21.93
CA ASN A 47 -19.19 -13.23 21.45
C ASN A 47 -19.10 -12.86 19.97
N ASP A 48 -20.04 -13.32 19.15
CA ASP A 48 -20.08 -12.98 17.74
C ASP A 48 -20.49 -11.52 17.52
N LEU A 49 -21.50 -11.02 18.24
CA LEU A 49 -21.86 -9.61 18.24
C LEU A 49 -20.70 -8.70 18.68
N ASN A 50 -19.95 -9.09 19.72
CA ASN A 50 -18.78 -8.33 20.17
C ASN A 50 -17.67 -8.26 19.11
N LYS A 51 -17.50 -9.32 18.30
CA LYS A 51 -16.54 -9.29 17.19
C LYS A 51 -17.00 -8.33 16.10
N GLU A 52 -18.29 -8.32 15.77
CA GLU A 52 -18.87 -7.41 14.77
C GLU A 52 -18.77 -5.95 15.21
N LEU A 53 -19.14 -5.64 16.47
CA LEU A 53 -19.13 -4.28 17.02
C LEU A 53 -17.72 -3.68 17.12
N LYS A 54 -16.69 -4.51 17.32
CA LYS A 54 -15.30 -4.04 17.46
C LYS A 54 -14.85 -3.14 16.31
N ASN A 55 -15.29 -3.42 15.08
CA ASN A 55 -14.93 -2.60 13.92
C ASN A 55 -15.60 -1.23 13.96
N TYR A 56 -16.87 -1.16 14.38
CA TYR A 56 -17.62 0.08 14.54
C TYR A 56 -16.99 0.96 15.63
N ASP A 57 -16.68 0.38 16.79
CA ASP A 57 -16.02 1.07 17.90
C ASP A 57 -14.66 1.64 17.49
N MET A 58 -13.89 0.87 16.72
CA MET A 58 -12.60 1.32 16.19
C MET A 58 -12.75 2.52 15.25
N ILE A 59 -13.72 2.47 14.34
CA ILE A 59 -13.98 3.58 13.41
C ILE A 59 -14.45 4.82 14.16
N ASP A 60 -15.34 4.70 15.14
CA ASP A 60 -15.76 5.84 15.95
C ASP A 60 -14.60 6.44 16.75
N TYR A 61 -13.75 5.59 17.34
CA TYR A 61 -12.54 6.05 18.01
C TYR A 61 -11.63 6.83 17.06
N LEU A 62 -11.33 6.30 15.88
CA LEU A 62 -10.48 6.97 14.90
C LEU A 62 -11.11 8.26 14.38
N TYR A 63 -12.42 8.25 14.10
CA TYR A 63 -13.16 9.41 13.64
C TYR A 63 -13.12 10.55 14.69
N SER A 64 -13.25 10.21 15.97
CA SER A 64 -13.15 11.18 17.07
C SER A 64 -11.74 11.76 17.26
N LYS A 65 -10.73 11.15 16.64
CA LYS A 65 -9.30 11.50 16.76
C LYS A 65 -8.71 12.07 15.48
N LEU A 66 -9.53 12.46 14.50
CA LEU A 66 -9.04 13.03 13.25
C LEU A 66 -8.20 14.29 13.46
N ASP A 67 -8.48 15.11 14.48
CA ASP A 67 -7.69 16.32 14.73
C ASP A 67 -6.37 16.08 15.50
N CYS A 68 -6.00 14.83 15.76
CA CYS A 68 -4.76 14.52 16.46
C CYS A 68 -3.57 14.48 15.49
N ASN A 69 -2.52 15.25 15.82
CA ASN A 69 -1.24 15.16 15.13
C ASN A 69 -0.67 13.74 15.24
N LEU A 70 -0.56 13.05 14.11
CA LEU A 70 0.08 11.74 14.07
C LEU A 70 1.59 11.91 14.26
N VAL A 71 2.21 10.92 14.91
CA VAL A 71 3.62 11.03 15.35
C VAL A 71 4.60 10.52 14.29
N SER A 72 4.17 9.60 13.42
CA SER A 72 5.05 8.99 12.40
C SER A 72 4.28 8.34 11.24
N LEU A 73 4.99 8.15 10.13
CA LEU A 73 4.48 7.45 8.94
C LEU A 73 4.11 5.98 9.24
N ASN A 74 4.83 5.31 10.15
CA ASN A 74 4.48 3.95 10.60
C ASN A 74 3.07 3.90 11.21
N ILE A 75 2.71 4.88 12.06
CA ILE A 75 1.39 4.94 12.66
C ILE A 75 0.34 5.15 11.57
N VAL A 76 0.58 6.08 10.64
CA VAL A 76 -0.29 6.30 9.47
C VAL A 76 -0.51 4.98 8.70
N ASN A 77 0.56 4.25 8.37
CA ASN A 77 0.48 2.97 7.66
C ASN A 77 -0.40 1.95 8.38
N LYS A 78 -0.20 1.78 9.69
CA LYS A 78 -0.99 0.86 10.51
C LYS A 78 -2.46 1.23 10.53
N LEU A 79 -2.77 2.52 10.68
CA LEU A 79 -4.14 3.01 10.70
C LEU A 79 -4.82 2.83 9.34
N ILE A 80 -4.12 3.10 8.23
CA ILE A 80 -4.65 2.87 6.88
C ILE A 80 -4.98 1.38 6.67
N GLN A 81 -4.09 0.48 7.08
CA GLN A 81 -4.35 -0.96 7.00
C GLN A 81 -5.55 -1.38 7.84
N GLN A 82 -5.65 -0.88 9.07
CA GLN A 82 -6.79 -1.16 9.96
C GLN A 82 -8.10 -0.66 9.37
N VAL A 83 -8.14 0.57 8.84
CA VAL A 83 -9.34 1.12 8.19
C VAL A 83 -9.73 0.30 6.97
N LYS A 84 -8.78 -0.16 6.16
CA LYS A 84 -9.07 -1.06 5.03
C LYS A 84 -9.67 -2.40 5.48
N ILE A 85 -9.19 -2.97 6.58
CA ILE A 85 -9.73 -4.21 7.15
C ILE A 85 -11.15 -3.97 7.65
N CYS A 86 -11.36 -2.96 8.50
CA CYS A 86 -12.68 -2.63 9.05
C CYS A 86 -13.69 -2.31 7.94
N LYS A 87 -13.30 -1.56 6.91
CA LYS A 87 -14.17 -1.21 5.78
C LYS A 87 -14.70 -2.45 5.03
N ASN A 88 -13.94 -3.55 4.98
CA ASN A 88 -14.39 -4.78 4.32
C ASN A 88 -15.43 -5.57 5.13
N GLU A 89 -15.53 -5.31 6.43
CA GLU A 89 -16.39 -6.04 7.37
C GLU A 89 -17.62 -5.21 7.81
N ILE A 90 -17.58 -3.89 7.62
CA ILE A 90 -18.69 -2.98 7.91
C ILE A 90 -19.72 -3.03 6.77
N ILE A 91 -21.00 -3.11 7.14
CA ILE A 91 -22.13 -3.15 6.21
C ILE A 91 -22.91 -1.82 6.21
N ASP A 92 -22.83 -1.06 7.31
CA ASP A 92 -23.55 0.20 7.48
C ASP A 92 -22.96 1.35 6.65
N ASP A 93 -23.81 2.00 5.85
CA ASP A 93 -23.43 3.07 4.92
C ASP A 93 -22.84 4.31 5.62
N ASP A 94 -23.35 4.70 6.79
CA ASP A 94 -22.84 5.85 7.54
C ASP A 94 -21.43 5.57 8.05
N TYR A 95 -21.16 4.34 8.49
CA TYR A 95 -19.81 3.92 8.89
C TYR A 95 -18.86 3.74 7.71
N LEU A 96 -19.35 3.31 6.55
CA LEU A 96 -18.55 3.29 5.32
C LEU A 96 -18.11 4.72 4.92
N LEU A 97 -19.00 5.70 5.03
CA LEU A 97 -18.67 7.12 4.84
C LEU A 97 -17.61 7.61 5.84
N LYS A 98 -17.76 7.26 7.14
CA LYS A 98 -16.73 7.58 8.16
C LYS A 98 -15.38 6.98 7.80
N CYS A 99 -15.35 5.72 7.33
CA CYS A 99 -14.12 5.07 6.88
C CYS A 99 -13.44 5.84 5.74
N GLU A 100 -14.20 6.37 4.78
CA GLU A 100 -13.67 7.15 3.67
C GLU A 100 -13.07 8.48 4.13
N VAL A 101 -13.75 9.17 5.06
CA VAL A 101 -13.24 10.41 5.66
C VAL A 101 -11.94 10.15 6.40
N ILE A 102 -11.89 9.11 7.25
CA ILE A 102 -10.67 8.74 7.99
C ILE A 102 -9.56 8.37 7.02
N TYR A 103 -9.86 7.56 6.01
CA TYR A 103 -8.89 7.15 5.01
C TYR A 103 -8.28 8.35 4.31
N LYS A 104 -9.10 9.30 3.84
CA LYS A 104 -8.63 10.51 3.18
C LYS A 104 -7.72 11.35 4.08
N TYR A 105 -8.10 11.55 5.34
CA TYR A 105 -7.25 12.26 6.31
C TYR A 105 -5.89 11.56 6.50
N LEU A 106 -5.89 10.24 6.71
CA LEU A 106 -4.65 9.47 6.89
C LEU A 106 -3.74 9.53 5.66
N VAL A 107 -4.33 9.54 4.47
CA VAL A 107 -3.60 9.70 3.20
C VAL A 107 -2.93 11.08 3.16
N GLU A 108 -3.66 12.16 3.45
CA GLU A 108 -3.13 13.53 3.49
C GLU A 108 -1.98 13.67 4.50
N GLU A 109 -2.12 13.10 5.69
CA GLU A 109 -1.05 13.05 6.71
C GLU A 109 0.19 12.28 6.23
N GLY A 110 -0.01 11.13 5.59
CA GLY A 110 1.10 10.36 5.01
C GLY A 110 1.86 11.13 3.93
N TYR A 111 1.14 11.84 3.05
CA TYR A 111 1.74 12.76 2.08
C TYR A 111 2.53 13.88 2.76
N PHE A 112 2.00 14.46 3.83
CA PHE A 112 2.69 15.49 4.61
C PHE A 112 4.01 14.99 5.21
N PHE A 113 4.03 13.79 5.77
CA PHE A 113 5.28 13.16 6.26
C PHE A 113 6.30 12.96 5.15
N ILE A 114 5.87 12.43 4.00
CA ILE A 114 6.76 12.19 2.86
C ILE A 114 7.34 13.52 2.34
N ARG A 115 6.51 14.57 2.21
CA ARG A 115 6.97 15.91 1.82
C ARG A 115 8.00 16.48 2.79
N LYS A 116 7.82 16.29 4.11
CA LYS A 116 8.80 16.70 5.12
C LYS A 116 10.16 16.01 4.94
N ILE A 117 10.15 14.71 4.61
CA ILE A 117 11.39 13.96 4.35
C ILE A 117 12.04 14.47 3.05
N LEU A 118 11.25 14.60 2.00
CA LEU A 118 11.68 15.06 0.68
C LEU A 118 12.29 16.47 0.70
N ASN A 119 11.72 17.39 1.48
CA ASN A 119 12.29 18.73 1.66
C ASN A 119 13.69 18.72 2.30
N LYS A 120 14.09 17.63 2.96
CA LYS A 120 15.45 17.45 3.47
C LYS A 120 16.35 16.79 2.43
N SER A 121 15.94 15.63 1.92
CA SER A 121 16.64 14.91 0.85
C SER A 121 15.79 13.73 0.36
N VAL A 122 15.79 13.51 -0.96
CA VAL A 122 15.20 12.30 -1.58
C VAL A 122 15.89 11.04 -1.09
N ASP A 123 17.20 11.09 -0.81
CA ASP A 123 17.99 9.92 -0.44
C ASP A 123 17.55 9.33 0.92
N LEU A 124 16.94 10.14 1.78
CA LEU A 124 16.38 9.68 3.06
C LEU A 124 15.20 8.71 2.88
N LEU A 125 14.55 8.71 1.72
CA LEU A 125 13.51 7.73 1.41
C LEU A 125 14.08 6.33 1.17
N TYR A 126 15.34 6.19 0.75
CA TYR A 126 15.94 4.88 0.47
C TYR A 126 15.98 3.95 1.68
N MET A 127 16.14 4.54 2.87
CA MET A 127 16.28 3.79 4.12
C MET A 127 14.97 3.72 4.90
N ASN A 128 13.88 4.26 4.35
CA ASN A 128 12.62 4.36 5.06
C ASN A 128 11.67 3.25 4.61
N ASN A 129 11.65 2.15 5.37
CA ASN A 129 10.73 1.04 5.11
C ASN A 129 9.24 1.48 5.19
N ASP A 130 8.91 2.47 6.02
CA ASP A 130 7.54 2.98 6.12
C ASP A 130 7.11 3.69 4.83
N PHE A 131 8.05 4.28 4.06
CA PHE A 131 7.74 4.84 2.75
C PHE A 131 7.29 3.77 1.77
N VAL A 132 8.01 2.64 1.70
CA VAL A 132 7.66 1.52 0.80
C VAL A 132 6.28 0.97 1.13
N ILE A 133 5.98 0.79 2.42
CA ILE A 133 4.66 0.35 2.88
C ILE A 133 3.59 1.36 2.47
N PHE A 134 3.84 2.66 2.70
CA PHE A 134 2.88 3.70 2.35
C PHE A 134 2.59 3.73 0.84
N THR A 135 3.63 3.70 -0.01
CA THR A 135 3.45 3.68 -1.46
C THR A 135 2.68 2.45 -1.93
N ASN A 136 2.93 1.28 -1.32
CA ASN A 136 2.19 0.07 -1.63
C ASN A 136 0.71 0.18 -1.22
N LEU A 137 0.42 0.81 -0.08
CA LEU A 137 -0.95 1.07 0.37
C LEU A 137 -1.70 2.05 -0.54
N MET A 138 -1.00 3.02 -1.12
CA MET A 138 -1.56 3.99 -2.08
C MET A 138 -1.71 3.40 -3.49
N GLY A 139 -1.01 2.30 -3.81
CA GLY A 139 -1.09 1.64 -5.10
C GLY A 139 -0.46 2.46 -6.23
N ASN A 140 -1.10 2.48 -7.41
CA ASN A 140 -0.61 3.21 -8.59
C ASN A 140 -0.72 4.75 -8.47
N ASP A 141 -0.94 5.30 -7.28
CA ASP A 141 -1.02 6.75 -7.09
C ASP A 141 0.24 7.45 -7.65
N THR A 142 -0.01 8.41 -8.52
CA THR A 142 1.04 9.11 -9.28
C THR A 142 1.52 10.37 -8.58
N GLN A 143 0.84 10.85 -7.53
CA GLN A 143 1.19 12.14 -6.90
C GLN A 143 2.55 12.12 -6.21
N ILE A 144 2.85 11.10 -5.39
CA ILE A 144 4.19 10.94 -4.77
C ILE A 144 5.27 10.84 -5.86
N LYS A 145 5.02 10.02 -6.88
CA LYS A 145 5.95 9.79 -8.00
C LYS A 145 6.26 11.10 -8.71
N GLN A 146 5.25 11.89 -9.04
CA GLN A 146 5.41 13.20 -9.67
C GLN A 146 6.18 14.17 -8.78
N PHE A 147 5.89 14.23 -7.48
CA PHE A 147 6.56 15.14 -6.56
C PHE A 147 8.05 14.80 -6.39
N ILE A 148 8.40 13.51 -6.32
CA ILE A 148 9.78 13.03 -6.30
C ILE A 148 10.49 13.42 -7.61
N LEU A 149 9.90 13.10 -8.77
CA LEU A 149 10.49 13.42 -10.07
C LEU A 149 10.67 14.94 -10.26
N TRP A 150 9.73 15.74 -9.77
CA TRP A 150 9.86 17.19 -9.78
C TRP A 150 11.07 17.65 -8.95
N GLN A 151 11.24 17.19 -7.71
CA GLN A 151 12.41 17.54 -6.92
C GLN A 151 13.72 17.08 -7.57
N ARG A 152 13.76 15.86 -8.10
CA ARG A 152 14.93 15.34 -8.82
C ARG A 152 15.26 16.18 -10.03
N SER A 153 14.27 16.65 -10.79
CA SER A 153 14.51 17.52 -11.96
C SER A 153 15.22 18.82 -11.55
N GLN A 154 14.84 19.41 -10.42
CA GLN A 154 15.48 20.62 -9.89
C GLN A 154 16.94 20.33 -9.49
N GLU A 155 17.21 19.18 -8.88
CA GLU A 155 18.58 18.75 -8.58
C GLU A 155 19.41 18.54 -9.85
N CYS A 156 18.83 17.94 -10.90
CA CYS A 156 19.49 17.76 -12.19
C CYS A 156 19.87 19.11 -12.83
N TYR A 157 18.94 20.06 -12.88
CA TYR A 157 19.22 21.41 -13.42
C TYR A 157 20.27 22.15 -12.60
N LYS A 158 20.20 22.05 -11.27
CA LYS A 158 21.20 22.61 -10.38
C LYS A 158 22.58 22.01 -10.68
N LYS A 159 22.70 20.69 -10.78
CA LYS A 159 23.98 20.02 -11.12
C LYS A 159 24.52 20.45 -12.47
N LYS A 160 23.65 20.58 -13.49
CA LYS A 160 24.05 21.07 -14.82
C LYS A 160 24.70 22.45 -14.73
N SER A 161 24.10 23.38 -13.97
CA SER A 161 24.59 24.76 -13.88
C SER A 161 26.00 24.92 -13.29
N TYR A 162 26.51 23.92 -12.57
CA TYR A 162 27.85 23.92 -11.97
C TYR A 162 28.84 23.02 -12.71
N TYR A 163 28.41 22.34 -13.78
CA TYR A 163 29.23 21.39 -14.49
C TYR A 163 29.91 22.04 -15.70
N ASN A 164 31.24 22.02 -15.72
CA ASN A 164 32.07 22.64 -16.76
C ASN A 164 32.83 21.62 -17.64
N GLY A 165 32.48 20.34 -17.55
CA GLY A 165 33.15 19.26 -18.29
C GLY A 165 32.42 18.85 -19.58
N ASP A 166 32.70 17.63 -20.05
CA ASP A 166 32.02 17.02 -21.20
C ASP A 166 30.53 16.76 -20.91
N LEU A 167 29.64 17.35 -21.72
CA LEU A 167 28.19 17.28 -21.55
C LEU A 167 27.64 15.86 -21.75
N ASN A 168 28.19 15.09 -22.69
CA ASN A 168 27.75 13.71 -22.91
C ASN A 168 28.07 12.85 -21.67
N VAL A 169 29.27 13.02 -21.11
CA VAL A 169 29.64 12.36 -19.84
C VAL A 169 28.70 12.77 -18.71
N PHE A 170 28.35 14.05 -18.61
CA PHE A 170 27.41 14.54 -17.60
C PHE A 170 26.03 13.89 -17.72
N TYR A 171 25.40 13.94 -18.90
CA TYR A 171 24.06 13.40 -19.10
C TYR A 171 24.02 11.88 -18.93
N ARG A 172 25.08 11.19 -19.34
CA ARG A 172 25.26 9.75 -19.05
C ARG A 172 25.28 9.45 -17.57
N MET A 173 26.05 10.21 -16.78
CA MET A 173 26.09 10.05 -15.32
C MET A 173 24.75 10.38 -14.67
N MET A 174 24.08 11.45 -15.13
CA MET A 174 22.78 11.88 -14.61
C MET A 174 21.71 10.80 -14.81
N VAL A 175 21.54 10.28 -16.04
CA VAL A 175 20.54 9.23 -16.31
C VAL A 175 20.81 7.97 -15.48
N LYS A 176 22.08 7.56 -15.35
CA LYS A 176 22.44 6.42 -14.49
C LYS A 176 22.05 6.65 -13.04
N GLN A 177 22.34 7.83 -12.51
CA GLN A 177 21.99 8.20 -11.15
C GLN A 177 20.48 8.15 -10.95
N GLU A 178 19.69 8.74 -11.85
CA GLU A 178 18.24 8.73 -11.72
C GLU A 178 17.66 7.32 -11.87
N CYS A 179 18.20 6.49 -12.76
CA CYS A 179 17.79 5.09 -12.89
C CYS A 179 18.06 4.31 -11.60
N PHE A 180 19.19 4.57 -10.95
CA PHE A 180 19.47 4.01 -9.63
C PHE A 180 18.44 4.47 -8.59
N VAL A 181 18.17 5.78 -8.51
CA VAL A 181 17.17 6.36 -7.60
C VAL A 181 15.80 5.72 -7.81
N TRP A 182 15.33 5.67 -9.06
CA TRP A 182 14.02 5.14 -9.40
C TRP A 182 13.90 3.65 -9.12
N SER A 183 14.95 2.87 -9.40
CA SER A 183 14.99 1.44 -9.09
C SER A 183 14.89 1.14 -7.59
N LYS A 184 15.39 2.05 -6.74
CA LYS A 184 15.33 1.92 -5.29
C LYS A 184 13.98 2.31 -4.70
N LEU A 185 13.36 3.37 -5.24
CA LEU A 185 12.09 3.88 -4.72
C LEU A 185 10.87 3.14 -5.30
N PHE A 186 10.94 2.72 -6.56
CA PHE A 186 9.80 2.18 -7.32
C PHE A 186 10.21 1.01 -8.21
N TYR A 187 10.74 -0.06 -7.62
CA TYR A 187 11.31 -1.19 -8.37
C TYR A 187 10.36 -1.79 -9.41
N GLU A 188 9.09 -2.02 -9.06
CA GLU A 188 8.12 -2.59 -10.01
C GLU A 188 7.85 -1.66 -11.20
N ASP A 189 7.72 -0.36 -10.96
CA ASP A 189 7.52 0.60 -12.03
C ASP A 189 8.78 0.79 -12.87
N PHE A 190 9.96 0.68 -12.25
CA PHE A 190 11.23 0.65 -12.97
C PHE A 190 11.27 -0.54 -13.93
N LEU A 191 10.86 -1.75 -13.51
CA LEU A 191 10.76 -2.91 -14.40
C LEU A 191 9.77 -2.68 -15.55
N LYS A 192 8.62 -2.05 -15.27
CA LYS A 192 7.66 -1.66 -16.33
C LYS A 192 8.28 -0.66 -17.30
N THR A 193 9.04 0.32 -16.82
CA THR A 193 9.76 1.26 -17.68
C THR A 193 10.79 0.53 -18.53
N VAL A 194 11.60 -0.37 -17.97
CA VAL A 194 12.57 -1.13 -18.75
C VAL A 194 11.90 -1.98 -19.83
N ASN A 195 10.74 -2.58 -19.56
CA ASN A 195 9.95 -3.29 -20.56
C ASN A 195 9.30 -2.35 -21.58
N SER A 196 8.89 -1.15 -21.18
CA SER A 196 8.35 -0.11 -22.06
C SER A 196 9.41 0.47 -22.99
N LEU A 197 10.67 0.56 -22.55
CA LEU A 197 11.78 0.98 -23.40
C LEU A 197 11.97 0.03 -24.61
N LYS A 198 11.51 -1.23 -24.52
CA LYS A 198 11.49 -2.20 -25.62
C LYS A 198 10.36 -1.96 -26.63
N ASN A 199 9.33 -1.19 -26.26
CA ASN A 199 8.10 -1.01 -27.02
C ASN A 199 7.83 0.47 -27.33
N ASP A 200 7.75 0.83 -28.61
CA ASP A 200 7.65 2.23 -29.08
C ASP A 200 6.29 2.94 -28.81
N LYS A 201 5.31 2.28 -28.20
CA LYS A 201 3.91 2.77 -28.26
C LYS A 201 3.51 3.79 -27.20
N THR A 202 4.11 3.77 -26.00
CA THR A 202 3.74 4.70 -24.91
C THR A 202 4.93 5.05 -24.02
N PHE A 203 4.90 6.27 -23.46
CA PHE A 203 5.88 6.76 -22.49
C PHE A 203 5.29 6.71 -21.08
N THR A 204 5.98 6.01 -20.20
CA THR A 204 5.79 6.03 -18.75
C THR A 204 6.13 7.41 -18.18
N LEU A 205 5.63 7.69 -16.97
CA LEU A 205 5.92 8.93 -16.25
C LEU A 205 7.43 9.15 -16.08
N TYR A 206 8.17 8.09 -15.79
CA TYR A 206 9.61 8.14 -15.59
C TYR A 206 10.38 8.42 -16.89
N GLU A 207 9.96 7.85 -18.02
CA GLU A 207 10.59 8.16 -19.33
C GLU A 207 10.37 9.62 -19.74
N LYS A 208 9.20 10.21 -19.44
CA LYS A 208 8.94 11.64 -19.67
C LYS A 208 9.88 12.52 -18.84
N PHE A 209 10.16 12.11 -17.61
CA PHE A 209 11.14 12.79 -16.76
C PHE A 209 12.57 12.69 -17.32
N LEU A 210 13.01 11.50 -17.75
CA LEU A 210 14.33 11.32 -18.36
C LEU A 210 14.47 12.17 -19.65
N TYR A 211 13.41 12.24 -20.45
CA TYR A 211 13.35 13.13 -21.59
C TYR A 211 13.54 14.60 -21.20
N SER A 212 12.87 15.09 -20.14
CA SER A 212 13.02 16.48 -19.69
C SER A 212 14.44 16.82 -19.23
N ILE A 213 15.17 15.83 -18.69
CA ILE A 213 16.59 15.99 -18.32
C ILE A 213 17.46 16.06 -19.57
N LEU A 214 17.20 15.20 -20.56
CA LEU A 214 18.00 15.10 -21.78
C LEU A 214 17.66 16.16 -22.83
N LEU A 215 16.51 16.83 -22.73
CA LEU A 215 16.09 17.82 -23.73
C LEU A 215 17.16 18.90 -23.99
N PRO A 216 17.79 19.52 -22.98
CA PRO A 216 18.82 20.54 -23.23
C PRO A 216 20.09 19.96 -23.89
N TYR A 217 20.40 18.67 -23.70
CA TYR A 217 21.49 18.01 -24.42
C TYR A 217 21.22 17.97 -25.93
N PHE A 218 19.97 17.68 -26.31
CA PHE A 218 19.53 17.61 -27.71
C PHE A 218 19.38 18.97 -28.38
N GLU A 219 19.15 20.02 -27.60
CA GLU A 219 19.11 21.41 -28.08
C GLU A 219 20.53 21.98 -28.27
N GLU A 220 21.49 21.61 -27.41
CA GLU A 220 22.87 22.10 -27.45
C GLU A 220 23.74 21.36 -28.49
N GLU A 221 23.49 20.07 -28.75
CA GLU A 221 24.14 19.34 -29.84
C GLU A 221 23.29 19.33 -31.12
N GLU A 222 23.59 20.24 -32.06
CA GLU A 222 22.94 20.28 -33.39
C GLU A 222 23.06 18.96 -34.17
N TYR A 223 24.03 18.11 -33.82
CA TYR A 223 24.29 16.81 -34.44
C TYR A 223 24.60 15.74 -33.40
N ILE A 224 23.57 15.11 -32.84
CA ILE A 224 23.77 13.78 -32.23
C ILE A 224 24.09 12.84 -33.37
N SER A 225 25.30 12.27 -33.33
CA SER A 225 25.69 11.21 -34.25
C SER A 225 24.68 10.06 -34.18
N ILE A 226 23.81 9.96 -35.19
CA ILE A 226 22.82 8.90 -35.41
C ILE A 226 23.46 7.50 -35.29
N THR A 227 24.77 7.40 -35.49
CA THR A 227 25.56 6.17 -35.39
C THR A 227 25.58 5.58 -33.97
N VAL A 228 25.51 6.41 -32.91
CA VAL A 228 25.42 5.93 -31.51
C VAL A 228 24.01 5.41 -31.19
N VAL A 229 22.99 5.99 -31.84
CA VAL A 229 21.56 5.71 -31.61
C VAL A 229 21.06 4.47 -32.40
N LYS A 230 21.80 4.01 -33.41
CA LYS A 230 21.39 2.93 -34.33
C LYS A 230 21.85 1.51 -33.97
N LYS A 231 22.61 1.32 -32.89
CA LYS A 231 22.94 -0.05 -32.46
C LYS A 231 21.68 -0.70 -31.88
N GLU A 232 21.09 -1.63 -32.63
CA GLU A 232 20.10 -2.56 -32.11
C GLU A 232 20.73 -3.33 -30.96
N ILE A 233 20.24 -3.05 -29.76
CA ILE A 233 20.64 -3.75 -28.55
C ILE A 233 19.90 -5.09 -28.55
N CYS A 234 20.63 -6.20 -28.71
CA CYS A 234 20.10 -7.55 -28.52
C CYS A 234 20.08 -7.85 -27.01
N ILE A 235 18.91 -8.22 -26.49
CA ILE A 235 18.56 -8.14 -25.06
C ILE A 235 18.81 -9.46 -24.29
N ASP A 236 19.33 -10.51 -24.93
CA ASP A 236 19.40 -11.84 -24.32
C ASP A 236 20.37 -11.95 -23.11
N ASP A 237 21.19 -10.93 -22.84
CA ASP A 237 22.12 -10.89 -21.69
C ASP A 237 21.60 -10.11 -20.45
N PHE A 238 20.30 -9.82 -20.38
CA PHE A 238 19.61 -8.93 -19.42
C PHE A 238 19.89 -9.14 -17.90
N TYR A 239 20.49 -10.26 -17.48
CA TYR A 239 20.56 -10.65 -16.06
C TYR A 239 21.97 -10.72 -15.44
N ARG A 240 23.03 -10.31 -16.14
CA ARG A 240 24.40 -10.38 -15.57
C ARG A 240 25.21 -9.13 -15.94
N SER A 241 25.68 -8.39 -14.93
CA SER A 241 26.78 -7.39 -14.95
C SER A 241 26.39 -5.88 -14.81
N VAL A 242 27.42 -5.09 -14.47
CA VAL A 242 27.49 -3.62 -14.38
C VAL A 242 27.07 -2.91 -15.70
N GLU A 243 26.90 -3.65 -16.78
CA GLU A 243 26.54 -3.16 -18.12
C GLU A 243 25.04 -2.81 -18.27
N ILE A 244 24.18 -3.21 -17.33
CA ILE A 244 22.72 -2.95 -17.40
C ILE A 244 22.40 -1.45 -17.37
N GLN A 245 23.12 -0.66 -16.56
CA GLN A 245 22.87 0.78 -16.47
C GLN A 245 23.31 1.53 -17.74
N ASP A 246 24.35 1.03 -18.41
CA ASP A 246 24.82 1.54 -19.70
C ASP A 246 23.81 1.22 -20.80
N LEU A 247 23.27 0.00 -20.78
CA LEU A 247 22.22 -0.43 -21.69
C LEU A 247 20.92 0.38 -21.54
N ILE A 248 20.50 0.61 -20.29
CA ILE A 248 19.32 1.43 -19.98
C ILE A 248 19.55 2.87 -20.43
N TYR A 249 20.75 3.42 -20.22
CA TYR A 249 21.10 4.74 -20.74
C TYR A 249 20.94 4.80 -22.26
N ASP A 250 21.51 3.84 -22.99
CA ASP A 250 21.46 3.83 -24.45
C ASP A 250 20.01 3.69 -24.96
N LEU A 251 19.20 2.81 -24.35
CA LEU A 251 17.77 2.66 -24.70
C LEU A 251 16.96 3.92 -24.38
N VAL A 252 17.19 4.55 -23.23
CA VAL A 252 16.56 5.82 -22.85
C VAL A 252 16.94 6.91 -23.83
N LEU A 253 18.23 7.03 -24.17
CA LEU A 253 18.74 8.02 -25.11
C LEU A 253 18.11 7.83 -26.49
N GLN A 254 18.04 6.60 -26.98
CA GLN A 254 17.40 6.26 -28.26
C GLN A 254 15.92 6.67 -28.30
N LYS A 255 15.15 6.28 -27.28
CA LYS A 255 13.72 6.60 -27.20
C LYS A 255 13.47 8.10 -27.03
N CYS A 256 14.28 8.78 -26.22
CA CYS A 256 14.21 10.23 -26.02
C CYS A 256 14.61 11.02 -27.28
N TYR A 257 15.61 10.54 -28.03
CA TYR A 257 16.00 11.17 -29.30
C TYR A 257 14.90 11.05 -30.36
N ARG A 258 14.30 9.86 -30.51
CA ARG A 258 13.14 9.68 -31.41
C ARG A 258 12.00 10.64 -31.09
N MET A 259 11.75 10.88 -29.80
CA MET A 259 10.79 11.88 -29.35
C MET A 259 11.18 13.28 -29.80
N TYR A 260 12.41 13.72 -29.52
CA TYR A 260 12.91 15.04 -29.95
C TYR A 260 12.78 15.25 -31.46
N THR A 261 13.20 14.28 -32.29
CA THR A 261 13.07 14.38 -33.75
C THR A 261 11.62 14.37 -34.21
N GLY A 262 10.77 13.54 -33.61
CA GLY A 262 9.34 13.49 -33.93
C GLY A 262 8.60 14.79 -33.59
N TYR A 263 8.98 15.46 -32.51
CA TYR A 263 8.48 16.79 -32.16
C TYR A 263 9.02 17.87 -33.11
N LYS A 264 10.32 17.88 -33.40
CA LYS A 264 10.96 18.86 -34.30
C LYS A 264 10.35 18.81 -35.71
N HIS A 265 10.08 17.63 -36.25
CA HIS A 265 9.44 17.48 -37.56
C HIS A 265 7.98 17.96 -37.58
N LYS A 266 7.20 17.75 -36.51
CA LYS A 266 5.83 18.27 -36.41
C LYS A 266 5.76 19.81 -36.30
N VAL A 267 6.75 20.44 -35.68
CA VAL A 267 6.81 21.91 -35.54
C VAL A 267 7.26 22.58 -36.83
N MET A 268 8.01 21.88 -37.70
CA MET A 268 8.41 22.39 -39.02
C MET A 268 7.34 22.21 -40.12
N GLU A 269 6.22 21.53 -39.82
CA GLU A 269 5.09 21.32 -40.73
C GLU A 269 3.93 22.32 -40.51
N ILE A 270 4.11 23.34 -39.66
CA ILE A 270 3.17 24.45 -39.40
C ILE A 270 3.80 25.75 -39.91
#